data_AF-A0A2S8BFB5-F1
#
_entry.id   AF-A0A2S8BFB5-F1
#
_cell.length_a   1.000
_cell.length_b   1.000
_cell.length_c   1.000
_cell.angle_alpha   90.00
_cell.angle_beta   90.00
_cell.angle_gamma   90.00
#
_symmetry.space_group_name_H-M   'P 1'
#
loop_
_entity.id
_entity.type
_entity.pdbx_description
1 polymer ?
#
loop_
_entity_poly.entity_id
_entity_poly.type
_entity_poly.pdbx_seq_one_letter_code
_entity_poly.pdbx_strand_id
1 'polypeptide(L)'
;MLDTAVGAAIDVFAAGNDIGPSPDESAFVHQLGAMGPRTASAVRDLAKTQDRAGFDIDIDWQQPSRTTRRVRVTATAAAYMADVVEHANLDEQSVSIVGEYLTVSAVSSWLVQQDDAEAVTVKLGRVDPGQTRGLAVGDRIRIEAIMKIETTPGGNAKTTYTAQTVEKLGPPT
;
A
#
# COMPACT_ATOMS: atom_id res chain seq x y z
N MET A 1 22.97 -20.06 -1.98
CA MET A 1 21.98 -19.01 -2.30
C MET A 1 22.44 -17.75 -1.59
N LEU A 2 22.62 -16.64 -2.32
CA LEU A 2 23.06 -15.38 -1.73
C LEU A 2 21.85 -14.70 -1.07
N ASP A 3 21.95 -14.28 0.18
CA ASP A 3 20.94 -13.40 0.77
C ASP A 3 21.19 -11.97 0.25
N THR A 4 20.36 -11.55 -0.70
CA THR A 4 20.39 -10.19 -1.26
C THR A 4 19.37 -9.27 -0.61
N ALA A 5 18.51 -9.78 0.28
CA ALA A 5 17.38 -9.02 0.80
C ALA A 5 17.85 -7.89 1.72
N VAL A 6 18.77 -8.19 2.65
CA VAL A 6 19.37 -7.17 3.53
C VAL A 6 20.12 -6.12 2.72
N GLY A 7 20.83 -6.56 1.68
CA GLY A 7 21.53 -5.68 0.77
C GLY A 7 20.59 -4.71 0.04
N ALA A 8 19.49 -5.22 -0.49
CA ALA A 8 18.48 -4.41 -1.18
C ALA A 8 17.78 -3.44 -0.22
N ALA A 9 17.50 -3.86 1.02
CA ALA A 9 16.94 -2.97 2.04
C ALA A 9 17.88 -1.80 2.34
N ILE A 10 19.19 -2.07 2.49
CA ILE A 10 20.20 -1.02 2.68
C ILE A 10 20.22 -0.05 1.49
N ASP A 11 20.12 -0.56 0.25
CA ASP A 11 20.09 0.28 -0.95
C ASP A 11 18.86 1.19 -0.98
N VAL A 12 17.70 0.69 -0.61
CA VAL A 12 16.46 1.48 -0.50
C VAL A 12 16.60 2.58 0.55
N PHE A 13 17.13 2.27 1.74
CA PHE A 13 17.33 3.28 2.78
C PHE A 13 18.39 4.32 2.39
N ALA A 14 19.46 3.90 1.72
CA ALA A 14 20.46 4.81 1.19
C ALA A 14 19.84 5.75 0.15
N ALA A 15 19.06 5.22 -0.81
CA ALA A 15 18.33 6.02 -1.78
C ALA A 15 17.31 6.97 -1.11
N GLY A 16 16.67 6.53 -0.03
CA GLY A 16 15.73 7.34 0.74
C GLY A 16 16.38 8.53 1.46
N ASN A 17 17.65 8.40 1.86
CA ASN A 17 18.42 9.54 2.39
C ASN A 17 18.75 10.58 1.31
N ASP A 18 18.80 10.15 0.05
CA ASP A 18 19.23 10.92 -1.11
C ASP A 18 18.06 11.35 -2.02
N ILE A 19 16.81 11.36 -1.52
CA ILE A 19 15.61 11.74 -2.31
C ILE A 19 15.76 13.13 -2.96
N GLY A 20 16.37 14.08 -2.25
CA GLY A 20 16.56 15.45 -2.72
C GLY A 20 15.23 16.22 -2.89
N PRO A 21 15.25 17.39 -3.56
CA PRO A 21 14.09 18.28 -3.68
C PRO A 21 13.06 17.86 -4.75
N SER A 22 13.36 16.84 -5.56
CA SER A 22 12.52 16.36 -6.67
C SER A 22 12.18 14.88 -6.46
N PRO A 23 11.24 14.55 -5.55
CA PRO A 23 11.04 13.18 -5.10
C PRO A 23 10.62 12.20 -6.20
N ASP A 24 9.80 12.66 -7.14
CA ASP A 24 9.23 11.83 -8.21
C ASP A 24 10.30 11.25 -9.16
N GLU A 25 11.45 11.91 -9.26
CA GLU A 25 12.59 11.48 -10.09
C GLU A 25 13.67 10.74 -9.27
N SER A 26 13.45 10.57 -7.97
CA SER A 26 14.45 9.99 -7.07
C SER A 26 14.63 8.49 -7.32
N ALA A 27 15.86 8.01 -7.11
CA ALA A 27 16.16 6.58 -7.13
C ALA A 27 15.30 5.80 -6.12
N PHE A 28 14.93 6.44 -5.00
CA PHE A 28 14.05 5.86 -3.99
C PHE A 28 12.68 5.49 -4.55
N VAL A 29 11.99 6.42 -5.22
CA VAL A 29 10.67 6.18 -5.81
C VAL A 29 10.74 5.07 -6.87
N HIS A 30 11.74 5.13 -7.76
CA HIS A 30 11.91 4.12 -8.80
C HIS A 30 12.20 2.72 -8.25
N GLN A 31 13.12 2.60 -7.29
CA GLN A 31 13.48 1.30 -6.69
C GLN A 31 12.32 0.73 -5.90
N LEU A 32 11.70 1.54 -5.05
CA LEU A 32 10.63 1.09 -4.17
C LEU A 32 9.36 0.75 -4.97
N GLY A 33 9.05 1.52 -6.02
CA GLY A 33 7.97 1.20 -6.96
C GLY A 33 8.19 -0.13 -7.69
N ALA A 34 9.43 -0.44 -8.09
CA ALA A 34 9.76 -1.73 -8.71
C ALA A 34 9.62 -2.92 -7.73
N MET A 35 9.80 -2.68 -6.42
CA MET A 35 9.60 -3.69 -5.37
C MET A 35 8.12 -3.88 -4.98
N GLY A 36 7.24 -3.01 -5.46
CA GLY A 36 5.79 -3.11 -5.37
C GLY A 36 5.17 -2.62 -4.05
N PRO A 37 3.82 -2.53 -4.00
CA PRO A 37 3.11 -1.77 -2.96
C PRO A 37 3.25 -2.30 -1.54
N ARG A 38 3.43 -3.62 -1.39
CA ARG A 38 3.64 -4.24 -0.08
C ARG A 38 4.96 -3.79 0.53
N THR A 39 6.02 -3.71 -0.27
CA THR A 39 7.34 -3.25 0.18
C THR A 39 7.30 -1.76 0.51
N ALA A 40 6.67 -0.95 -0.34
CA ALA A 40 6.45 0.47 -0.07
C ALA A 40 5.70 0.72 1.23
N SER A 41 4.62 -0.03 1.48
CA SER A 41 3.84 0.03 2.72
C SER A 41 4.71 -0.27 3.95
N ALA A 42 5.53 -1.32 3.88
CA ALA A 42 6.42 -1.70 4.98
C ALA A 42 7.48 -0.62 5.27
N VAL A 43 8.09 -0.04 4.24
CA VAL A 43 9.07 1.04 4.37
C VAL A 43 8.41 2.26 5.00
N ARG A 44 7.23 2.67 4.53
CA ARG A 44 6.47 3.79 5.11
C ARG A 44 6.09 3.53 6.56
N ASP A 45 5.59 2.34 6.90
CA ASP A 45 5.14 2.02 8.25
C ASP A 45 6.31 2.02 9.25
N LEU A 46 7.47 1.48 8.84
CA LEU A 46 8.71 1.58 9.61
C LEU A 46 9.11 3.04 9.79
N ALA A 47 9.12 3.81 8.70
CA ALA A 47 9.53 5.21 8.70
C ALA A 47 8.63 6.09 9.60
N LYS A 48 7.31 5.88 9.56
CA LYS A 48 6.34 6.54 10.47
C LYS A 48 6.55 6.13 11.92
N THR A 49 6.90 4.88 12.17
CA THR A 49 7.21 4.40 13.52
C THR A 49 8.48 5.05 14.05
N GLN A 50 9.51 5.13 13.19
CA GLN A 50 10.78 5.76 13.52
C GLN A 50 10.62 7.25 13.84
N ASP A 51 9.91 8.00 12.99
CA ASP A 51 9.60 9.42 13.22
C ASP A 51 8.83 9.63 14.54
N ARG A 52 7.75 8.87 14.76
CA ARG A 52 6.93 8.98 15.98
C ARG A 52 7.73 8.69 17.25
N ALA A 53 8.62 7.70 17.21
CA ALA A 53 9.41 7.29 18.37
C ALA A 53 10.70 8.11 18.52
N GLY A 54 11.10 8.89 17.51
CA GLY A 54 12.21 9.82 17.56
C GLY A 54 13.59 9.16 17.67
N PHE A 55 13.81 8.02 17.02
CA PHE A 55 15.10 7.33 17.03
C PHE A 55 15.76 7.26 15.65
N ASP A 56 17.09 7.13 15.63
CA ASP A 56 17.86 6.88 14.44
C ASP A 56 18.14 5.38 14.30
N ILE A 57 18.24 4.89 13.06
CA ILE A 57 18.58 3.50 12.75
C ILE A 57 19.94 3.46 12.07
N ASP A 58 20.86 2.67 12.62
CA ASP A 58 22.11 2.30 11.98
C ASP A 58 22.04 0.81 11.60
N ILE A 59 22.26 0.48 10.32
CA ILE A 59 22.29 -0.89 9.82
C ILE A 59 23.66 -1.18 9.23
N ASP A 60 24.34 -2.18 9.79
CA ASP A 60 25.59 -2.72 9.28
C ASP A 60 25.38 -4.17 8.82
N TRP A 61 25.70 -4.45 7.54
CA TRP A 61 25.62 -5.79 6.97
C TRP A 61 27.00 -6.28 6.52
N GLN A 62 27.47 -7.34 7.17
CA GLN A 62 28.71 -8.00 6.82
C GLN A 62 28.43 -9.35 6.16
N GLN A 63 28.86 -9.46 4.90
CA GLN A 63 28.85 -10.72 4.17
C GLN A 63 30.30 -11.22 4.02
N PRO A 64 30.58 -12.52 4.19
CA PRO A 64 31.91 -13.07 3.94
C PRO A 64 32.43 -12.67 2.56
N SER A 65 33.72 -12.33 2.48
CA SER A 65 34.43 -11.92 1.26
C SER A 65 33.84 -10.74 0.48
N ARG A 66 33.04 -9.88 1.13
CA ARG A 66 32.47 -8.65 0.56
C ARG A 66 32.69 -7.45 1.47
N THR A 67 32.67 -6.26 0.89
CA THR A 67 32.70 -5.00 1.64
C THR A 67 31.45 -4.89 2.52
N THR A 68 31.63 -4.51 3.80
CA THR A 68 30.53 -4.22 4.72
C THR A 68 29.65 -3.10 4.15
N ARG A 69 28.35 -3.34 4.07
CA ARG A 69 27.37 -2.33 3.67
C ARG A 69 26.83 -1.66 4.91
N ARG A 70 26.63 -0.35 4.85
CA ARG A 70 26.19 0.46 5.99
C ARG A 70 25.18 1.50 5.54
N VAL A 71 24.18 1.77 6.37
CA VAL A 71 23.28 2.92 6.21
C VAL A 71 22.86 3.45 7.57
N ARG A 72 22.78 4.77 7.69
CA ARG A 72 22.15 5.46 8.80
C ARG A 72 20.90 6.15 8.29
N VAL A 73 19.76 5.94 8.93
CA VAL A 73 18.50 6.62 8.65
C VAL A 73 18.13 7.44 9.88
N THR A 74 18.04 8.75 9.73
CA THR A 74 17.60 9.63 10.83
C THR A 74 16.08 9.68 10.91
N ALA A 75 15.53 10.04 12.07
CA ALA A 75 14.08 10.22 12.21
C ALA A 75 13.51 11.22 11.17
N THR A 76 14.24 12.30 10.87
CA THR A 76 13.84 13.29 9.85
C THR A 76 13.87 12.71 8.44
N ALA A 77 14.90 11.94 8.08
CA ALA A 77 14.96 11.26 6.78
C ALA A 77 13.83 10.24 6.65
N ALA A 78 13.53 9.49 7.71
CA ALA A 78 12.41 8.57 7.75
C ALA A 78 11.07 9.30 7.55
N ALA A 79 10.82 10.41 8.25
CA ALA A 79 9.61 11.20 8.06
C ALA A 79 9.43 11.61 6.58
N TYR A 80 10.53 12.04 5.93
CA TYR A 80 10.49 12.40 4.53
C TYR A 80 10.26 11.21 3.59
N MET A 81 10.89 10.06 3.85
CA MET A 81 10.62 8.82 3.10
C MET A 81 9.14 8.42 3.18
N ALA A 82 8.54 8.48 4.38
CA ALA A 82 7.13 8.15 4.57
C ALA A 82 6.23 9.10 3.78
N ASP A 83 6.51 10.41 3.83
CA ASP A 83 5.78 11.43 3.08
C ASP A 83 5.83 11.18 1.57
N VAL A 84 7.01 10.85 1.05
CA VAL A 84 7.22 10.58 -0.38
C VAL A 84 6.50 9.31 -0.83
N VAL A 85 6.52 8.23 -0.04
CA VAL A 85 5.77 7.01 -0.35
C VAL A 85 4.27 7.31 -0.49
N GLU A 86 3.71 8.11 0.42
CA GLU A 86 2.29 8.45 0.40
C GLU A 86 1.93 9.38 -0.76
N HIS A 87 2.73 10.40 -1.03
CA HIS A 87 2.47 11.34 -2.13
C HIS A 87 2.60 10.68 -3.50
N ALA A 88 3.56 9.77 -3.67
CA ALA A 88 3.72 9.01 -4.90
C ALA A 88 2.75 7.80 -4.99
N ASN A 89 1.90 7.57 -3.99
CA ASN A 89 0.95 6.45 -3.89
C ASN A 89 1.62 5.08 -4.10
N LEU A 90 2.88 4.94 -3.69
CA LEU A 90 3.66 3.70 -3.95
C LEU A 90 3.13 2.51 -3.18
N ASP A 91 2.40 2.76 -2.09
CA ASP A 91 1.78 1.76 -1.22
C ASP A 91 0.36 1.35 -1.65
N GLU A 92 -0.14 1.92 -2.75
CA GLU A 92 -1.47 1.62 -3.29
C GLU A 92 -1.42 0.50 -4.32
N GLN A 93 -2.41 -0.38 -4.28
CA GLN A 93 -2.55 -1.49 -5.24
C GLN A 93 -3.96 -1.47 -5.86
N SER A 94 -4.03 -1.47 -7.19
CA SER A 94 -5.32 -1.70 -7.88
C SER A 94 -5.71 -3.16 -7.80
N VAL A 95 -6.96 -3.43 -7.39
CA VAL A 95 -7.52 -4.77 -7.25
C VAL A 95 -8.96 -4.82 -7.79
N SER A 96 -9.32 -5.96 -8.40
CA SER A 96 -10.70 -6.26 -8.79
C SER A 96 -11.36 -7.12 -7.72
N ILE A 97 -12.43 -6.63 -7.11
CA ILE A 97 -13.27 -7.37 -6.17
C ILE A 97 -14.53 -7.81 -6.91
N VAL A 98 -14.78 -9.11 -6.97
CA VAL A 98 -16.02 -9.69 -7.52
C VAL A 98 -16.78 -10.39 -6.41
N GLY A 99 -18.09 -10.19 -6.36
CA GLY A 99 -18.93 -10.82 -5.36
C GLY A 99 -20.38 -10.35 -5.37
N GLU A 100 -21.13 -10.83 -4.39
CA GLU A 100 -22.52 -10.45 -4.15
C GLU A 100 -22.59 -9.17 -3.31
N TYR A 101 -23.39 -8.22 -3.76
CA TYR A 101 -23.62 -6.94 -3.08
C TYR A 101 -24.56 -7.11 -1.89
N LEU A 102 -24.07 -6.95 -0.66
CA LEU A 102 -24.86 -7.18 0.55
C LEU A 102 -25.50 -5.93 1.14
N THR A 103 -24.94 -4.74 0.88
CA THR A 103 -25.48 -3.46 1.40
C THR A 103 -25.59 -2.43 0.31
N VAL A 104 -26.76 -1.79 0.17
CA VAL A 104 -26.96 -0.67 -0.77
C VAL A 104 -26.80 0.65 -0.03
N SER A 105 -25.84 1.47 -0.44
CA SER A 105 -25.69 2.83 0.11
C SER A 105 -25.01 3.78 -0.87
N ALA A 106 -25.49 5.02 -0.94
CA ALA A 106 -24.83 6.09 -1.70
C ALA A 106 -23.85 6.92 -0.85
N VAL A 107 -23.80 6.69 0.47
CA VAL A 107 -23.08 7.56 1.43
C VAL A 107 -22.24 6.80 2.44
N SER A 108 -22.34 5.47 2.51
CA SER A 108 -21.58 4.62 3.42
C SER A 108 -20.89 3.48 2.68
N SER A 109 -19.86 2.91 3.32
CA SER A 109 -19.16 1.74 2.79
C SER A 109 -20.11 0.60 2.43
N TRP A 110 -19.72 -0.14 1.41
CA TRP A 110 -20.38 -1.32 0.90
C TRP A 110 -19.81 -2.58 1.53
N LEU A 111 -20.66 -3.59 1.66
CA LEU A 111 -20.27 -4.95 2.04
C LEU A 111 -20.47 -5.84 0.82
N VAL A 112 -19.40 -6.54 0.42
CA VAL A 112 -19.40 -7.42 -0.74
C VAL A 112 -18.98 -8.81 -0.31
N GLN A 113 -19.85 -9.80 -0.48
CA GLN A 113 -19.55 -11.20 -0.23
C GLN A 113 -18.78 -11.75 -1.42
N GLN A 114 -17.49 -12.02 -1.24
CA GLN A 114 -16.68 -12.65 -2.28
C GLN A 114 -17.03 -14.14 -2.41
N ASP A 115 -16.83 -14.71 -3.60
CA ASP A 115 -17.22 -16.10 -3.91
C ASP A 115 -16.50 -17.13 -3.02
N ASP A 116 -15.20 -16.92 -2.78
CA ASP A 116 -14.32 -17.85 -2.05
C ASP A 116 -13.71 -17.24 -0.76
N ALA A 117 -14.25 -16.13 -0.26
CA ALA A 117 -13.69 -15.43 0.91
C ALA A 117 -14.78 -14.81 1.79
N GLU A 118 -14.37 -14.25 2.93
CA GLU A 118 -15.28 -13.48 3.78
C GLU A 118 -15.74 -12.19 3.09
N ALA A 119 -16.84 -11.62 3.60
CA ALA A 119 -17.33 -10.35 3.10
C ALA A 119 -16.33 -9.22 3.35
N VAL A 120 -16.05 -8.42 2.33
CA VAL A 120 -15.14 -7.29 2.41
C VAL A 120 -15.89 -5.96 2.48
N THR A 121 -15.39 -5.05 3.32
CA THR A 121 -15.90 -3.68 3.38
C THR A 121 -15.15 -2.81 2.38
N VAL A 122 -15.89 -2.17 1.47
CA VAL A 122 -15.36 -1.29 0.44
C VAL A 122 -15.87 0.13 0.66
N LYS A 123 -14.98 1.09 0.85
CA LYS A 123 -15.34 2.50 0.96
C LYS A 123 -15.77 3.04 -0.41
N LEU A 124 -16.76 3.92 -0.40
CA LEU A 124 -17.11 4.74 -1.56
C LEU A 124 -15.95 5.70 -1.84
N GLY A 125 -15.22 5.46 -2.93
CA GLY A 125 -14.25 6.41 -3.45
C GLY A 125 -14.91 7.39 -4.41
N ARG A 126 -14.36 7.51 -5.62
CA ARG A 126 -14.88 8.42 -6.67
C ARG A 126 -15.80 7.70 -7.66
N VAL A 127 -16.66 6.82 -7.15
CA VAL A 127 -17.58 6.06 -7.99
C VAL A 127 -18.65 6.99 -8.57
N ASP A 128 -18.88 6.91 -9.87
CA ASP A 128 -19.90 7.72 -10.54
C ASP A 128 -21.31 7.30 -10.08
N PRO A 129 -22.21 8.24 -9.70
CA PRO A 129 -23.57 7.91 -9.28
C PRO A 129 -24.39 7.13 -10.33
N GLY A 130 -24.07 7.26 -11.61
CA GLY A 130 -24.67 6.48 -12.69
C GLY A 130 -24.33 4.99 -12.63
N GLN A 131 -23.16 4.62 -12.10
CA GLN A 131 -22.73 3.23 -11.93
C GLN A 131 -23.47 2.52 -10.79
N THR A 132 -23.99 3.28 -9.83
CA THR A 132 -24.72 2.73 -8.67
C THR A 132 -26.22 2.64 -8.90
N ARG A 133 -26.75 3.28 -9.95
CA ARG A 133 -28.18 3.21 -10.30
C ARG A 133 -28.57 1.78 -10.67
N GLY A 134 -29.62 1.29 -10.01
CA GLY A 134 -30.18 -0.03 -10.29
C GLY A 134 -29.39 -1.19 -9.69
N LEU A 135 -28.35 -0.91 -8.88
CA LEU A 135 -27.75 -1.91 -8.00
C LEU A 135 -28.70 -2.20 -6.84
N ALA A 136 -28.92 -3.48 -6.57
CA ALA A 136 -29.73 -3.98 -5.48
C ALA A 136 -28.94 -5.02 -4.67
N VAL A 137 -29.36 -5.24 -3.43
CA VAL A 137 -28.83 -6.34 -2.62
C VAL A 137 -29.05 -7.66 -3.37
N GLY A 138 -28.04 -8.53 -3.37
CA GLY A 138 -28.04 -9.80 -4.10
C GLY A 138 -27.50 -9.71 -5.53
N ASP A 139 -27.26 -8.49 -6.04
CA ASP A 139 -26.62 -8.34 -7.35
C ASP A 139 -25.17 -8.79 -7.30
N ARG A 140 -24.75 -9.53 -8.32
CA ARG A 140 -23.33 -9.80 -8.53
C ARG A 140 -22.68 -8.59 -9.16
N ILE A 141 -21.60 -8.10 -8.57
CA ILE A 141 -20.89 -6.90 -9.02
C ILE A 141 -19.40 -7.16 -9.15
N ARG A 142 -18.74 -6.36 -10.00
CA ARG A 142 -17.29 -6.18 -10.01
C ARG A 142 -16.98 -4.75 -9.60
N ILE A 143 -16.04 -4.60 -8.69
CA ILE A 143 -15.52 -3.32 -8.23
C ILE A 143 -14.03 -3.27 -8.54
N GLU A 144 -13.60 -2.28 -9.33
CA GLU A 144 -12.19 -1.91 -9.36
C GLU A 144 -11.92 -0.98 -8.19
N ALA A 145 -11.01 -1.38 -7.30
CA ALA A 145 -10.73 -0.68 -6.06
C ALA A 145 -9.22 -0.42 -5.90
N ILE A 146 -8.90 0.63 -5.17
CA ILE A 146 -7.57 0.85 -4.62
C ILE A 146 -7.52 0.20 -3.24
N MET A 147 -6.63 -0.78 -3.10
CA MET A 147 -6.26 -1.42 -1.86
C MET A 147 -5.06 -0.71 -1.24
N LYS A 148 -5.15 -0.44 0.06
CA LYS A 148 -4.05 0.10 0.86
C LYS A 148 -3.91 -0.70 2.15
N ILE A 149 -2.67 -1.07 2.48
CA ILE A 149 -2.33 -1.79 3.71
C ILE A 149 -1.63 -0.82 4.64
N GLU A 150 -2.09 -0.75 5.90
CA GLU A 150 -1.48 0.09 6.93
C GLU A 150 -1.28 -0.71 8.21
N THR A 151 -0.13 -0.56 8.85
CA THR A 151 0.10 -1.11 10.19
C THR A 151 -0.47 -0.17 11.24
N THR A 152 -1.43 -0.67 12.01
CA THR A 152 -2.01 0.09 13.13
C THR A 152 -1.01 0.21 14.30
N PRO A 153 -1.19 1.17 15.23
CA PRO A 153 -0.31 1.29 16.39
C PRO A 153 -0.19 0.02 17.25
N GLY A 154 -1.17 -0.88 17.20
CA GLY A 154 -1.13 -2.18 17.88
C GLY A 154 -0.40 -3.29 17.13
N GLY A 155 0.24 -2.99 16.00
CA GLY A 155 0.97 -3.96 15.18
C GLY A 155 0.10 -4.79 14.23
N ASN A 156 -1.22 -4.64 14.27
CA ASN A 156 -2.12 -5.32 13.34
C ASN A 156 -2.13 -4.61 11.99
N ALA A 157 -2.09 -5.38 10.89
CA ALA A 157 -2.30 -4.86 9.56
C ALA A 157 -3.79 -4.59 9.33
N LYS A 158 -4.10 -3.42 8.76
CA LYS A 158 -5.43 -3.03 8.33
C LYS A 158 -5.43 -2.85 6.83
N THR A 159 -6.28 -3.59 6.14
CA THR A 159 -6.52 -3.41 4.71
C THR A 159 -7.74 -2.52 4.50
N THR A 160 -7.60 -1.49 3.66
CA THR A 160 -8.72 -0.65 3.22
C THR A 160 -8.88 -0.78 1.72
N TYR A 161 -10.11 -0.97 1.27
CA TYR A 161 -10.48 -0.92 -0.14
C TYR A 161 -11.30 0.34 -0.42
N THR A 162 -10.93 1.07 -1.47
CA THR A 162 -11.63 2.28 -1.91
C THR A 162 -12.07 2.10 -3.35
N ALA A 163 -13.37 2.04 -3.60
CA ALA A 163 -13.93 1.81 -4.93
C ALA A 163 -13.60 2.96 -5.90
N GLN A 164 -13.15 2.62 -7.10
CA GLN A 164 -12.96 3.53 -8.22
C GLN A 164 -14.11 3.42 -9.21
N THR A 165 -14.49 2.19 -9.55
CA THR A 165 -15.61 1.90 -10.45
C THR A 165 -16.40 0.71 -9.94
N VAL A 166 -17.66 0.60 -10.36
CA VAL A 166 -18.49 -0.57 -10.13
C VAL A 166 -19.28 -0.91 -11.38
N GLU A 167 -19.45 -2.20 -11.63
CA GLU A 167 -20.33 -2.71 -12.67
C GLU A 167 -21.17 -3.87 -12.15
N LYS A 168 -22.43 -3.91 -12.56
CA LYS A 168 -23.31 -5.07 -12.35
C LYS A 168 -22.93 -6.15 -13.36
N LEU A 169 -22.67 -7.34 -12.86
CA LEU A 169 -22.42 -8.51 -13.68
C LEU A 169 -23.74 -9.19 -14.04
N GLY A 170 -23.81 -9.75 -15.25
CA GLY A 170 -24.90 -10.66 -15.63
C GLY A 170 -24.89 -11.94 -14.78
N PRO A 171 -25.94 -12.76 -14.86
CA PRO A 171 -25.94 -14.07 -14.22
C PRO A 171 -24.75 -14.89 -14.75
N PRO A 172 -24.12 -15.75 -13.91
CA PRO A 172 -23.04 -16.62 -14.37
C PRO A 172 -23.54 -17.46 -15.55
N THR A 173 -22.79 -17.42 -16.65
CA THR A 173 -22.96 -18.34 -17.78
C THR A 173 -22.50 -19.74 -17.43
#